data_AF-A0A7I4YHL5-F1
#
_entry.id   AF-A0A7I4YHL5-F1
#
_cell.length_a   1.000
_cell.length_b   1.000
_cell.length_c   1.000
_cell.angle_alpha   90.00
_cell.angle_beta   90.00
_cell.angle_gamma   90.00
#
_symmetry.space_group_name_H-M   'P 1'
#
loop_
_entity.id
_entity.type
_entity.pdbx_description
1 polymer ?
#
loop_
_entity_poly.entity_id
_entity_poly.type
_entity_poly.pdbx_seq_one_letter_code
_entity_poly.pdbx_strand_id
1 'polypeptide(L)'
;MNTAVVVLLAVCFLLYITEGRHSHSHSHEHGGERPPKPAFLKNLNDTLREEFWSIVKDRTLQPSEKRAKVLEWGEKYGLQKETQEHEDRVAAWWAARKESTAPPV
;
A
#
# COMPACT_ATOMS: atom_id res chain seq x y z
N MET A 1 -1.85 -25.21 26.63
CA MET A 1 -2.12 -24.36 25.46
C MET A 1 -2.58 -22.98 25.93
N ASN A 2 -1.60 -22.13 26.24
CA ASN A 2 -1.50 -20.69 26.00
C ASN A 2 -2.74 -19.79 26.17
N THR A 3 -3.66 -20.10 27.09
CA THR A 3 -4.82 -19.24 27.40
C THR A 3 -4.38 -17.82 27.80
N ALA A 4 -3.24 -17.72 28.50
CA ALA A 4 -2.61 -16.45 28.83
C ALA A 4 -2.19 -15.63 27.59
N VAL A 5 -1.72 -16.29 26.52
CA VAL A 5 -1.34 -15.62 25.26
C VAL A 5 -2.57 -15.16 24.50
N VAL A 6 -3.65 -15.94 24.50
CA VAL A 6 -4.92 -15.56 23.85
C VAL A 6 -5.55 -14.34 24.54
N VAL A 7 -5.54 -14.32 25.88
CA VAL A 7 -6.03 -13.17 26.65
C VAL A 7 -5.15 -11.93 26.42
N LEU A 8 -3.83 -12.10 26.39
CA LEU A 8 -2.90 -11.00 26.12
C LEU A 8 -3.14 -10.39 24.73
N LEU A 9 -3.31 -11.22 23.70
CA LEU A 9 -3.59 -10.76 22.34
C LEU A 9 -4.95 -10.06 22.24
N ALA A 10 -5.98 -10.55 22.92
CA ALA A 10 -7.30 -9.90 22.94
C ALA A 10 -7.26 -8.51 23.62
N VAL A 11 -6.50 -8.38 24.71
CA VAL A 11 -6.29 -7.08 25.38
C VAL A 11 -5.49 -6.13 24.49
N CYS A 12 -4.42 -6.61 23.84
CA CYS A 12 -3.67 -5.80 22.87
C CYS A 12 -4.55 -5.35 21.69
N PHE A 13 -5.45 -6.22 21.21
CA PHE A 13 -6.37 -5.89 20.11
C PHE A 13 -7.40 -4.84 20.53
N LEU A 14 -7.93 -4.92 21.77
CA LEU A 14 -8.83 -3.90 22.31
C LEU A 14 -8.13 -2.56 22.52
N LEU A 15 -6.89 -2.55 23.01
CA LEU A 15 -6.10 -1.33 23.15
C LEU A 15 -5.80 -0.68 21.80
N TYR A 16 -5.46 -1.49 20.79
CA TYR A 16 -5.24 -1.04 19.41
C TYR A 16 -6.49 -0.39 18.78
N ILE A 17 -7.69 -0.87 19.12
CA ILE A 17 -8.95 -0.29 18.61
C ILE A 17 -9.28 1.04 19.32
N THR A 18 -8.92 1.20 20.60
CA THR A 18 -9.25 2.41 21.38
C THR A 18 -8.31 3.60 21.16
N GLU A 19 -7.10 3.39 20.64
CA GLU A 19 -6.16 4.47 20.28
C GLU A 19 -6.49 5.14 18.94
N GLY A 20 -7.63 4.82 18.34
CA GLY A 20 -8.17 5.51 17.17
C GLY A 20 -8.91 6.79 17.51
N ARG A 21 -8.26 7.80 18.11
CA ARG A 21 -8.74 9.21 18.09
C ARG A 21 -7.76 10.22 18.73
N HIS A 22 -6.88 10.77 17.91
CA HIS A 22 -6.63 12.20 17.91
C HIS A 22 -6.41 12.69 16.49
N SER A 23 -7.44 13.34 15.95
CA SER A 23 -7.40 14.09 14.71
C SER A 23 -6.49 15.29 14.88
N HIS A 24 -5.27 15.20 14.35
CA HIS A 24 -4.50 16.38 13.95
C HIS A 24 -4.48 16.43 12.42
N SER A 25 -5.40 17.21 11.87
CA SER A 25 -5.40 17.57 10.45
C SER A 25 -4.28 18.58 10.20
N HIS A 26 -3.05 18.10 10.09
CA HIS A 26 -1.99 18.83 9.41
C HIS A 26 -1.98 18.40 7.95
N SER A 27 -2.60 19.21 7.10
CA SER A 27 -2.46 19.14 5.64
C SER A 27 -1.01 19.50 5.27
N HIS A 28 -0.09 18.55 5.43
CA HIS A 28 1.18 18.59 4.74
C HIS A 28 0.92 18.17 3.30
N GLU A 29 0.72 19.15 2.42
CA GLU A 29 0.93 18.97 0.99
C GLU A 29 2.41 18.66 0.73
N HIS A 30 2.79 17.41 1.02
CA HIS A 30 3.98 16.83 0.42
C HIS A 30 3.64 16.58 -1.04
N GLY A 31 3.85 17.62 -1.85
CA GLY A 31 3.90 17.60 -3.32
C GLY A 31 5.08 16.77 -3.85
N GLY A 32 5.29 15.58 -3.29
CA GLY A 32 6.11 14.58 -3.94
C GLY A 32 5.32 14.02 -5.12
N GLU A 33 5.93 14.02 -6.30
CA GLU A 33 5.41 13.30 -7.45
C GLU A 33 5.20 11.83 -7.08
N ARG A 34 3.95 11.37 -7.16
CA ARG A 34 3.55 10.01 -6.83
C ARG A 34 3.12 9.27 -8.10
N PRO A 35 3.37 7.95 -8.19
CA PRO A 35 2.80 7.13 -9.24
C PRO A 35 1.27 7.26 -9.30
N PRO A 36 0.67 7.02 -10.48
CA PRO A 36 -0.78 7.12 -10.66
C PRO A 36 -1.51 6.18 -9.69
N LYS A 37 -2.60 6.68 -9.07
CA LYS A 37 -3.45 5.85 -8.20
C LYS A 37 -4.10 4.73 -9.03
N PRO A 38 -4.16 3.49 -8.51
CA PRO A 38 -4.83 2.41 -9.22
C PRO A 38 -6.34 2.64 -9.27
N ALA A 39 -6.92 2.62 -10.47
CA ALA A 39 -8.34 2.88 -10.67
C ALA A 39 -9.24 1.74 -10.18
N PHE A 40 -8.77 0.49 -10.30
CA PHE A 40 -9.54 -0.71 -9.92
C PHE A 40 -9.85 -0.76 -8.41
N LEU A 41 -9.02 -0.13 -7.57
CA LEU A 41 -9.27 -0.03 -6.13
C LEU A 41 -10.57 0.70 -5.75
N LYS A 42 -11.14 1.51 -6.65
CA LYS A 42 -12.41 2.22 -6.39
C LYS A 42 -13.59 1.27 -6.26
N ASN A 43 -13.53 0.12 -6.92
CA ASN A 43 -14.60 -0.88 -6.94
C ASN A 43 -14.43 -1.94 -5.85
N LEU A 44 -13.37 -1.85 -5.04
CA LEU A 44 -13.07 -2.79 -3.96
C LEU A 44 -13.60 -2.29 -2.62
N ASN A 45 -13.88 -3.24 -1.72
CA ASN A 45 -14.18 -2.96 -0.32
C ASN A 45 -13.05 -2.17 0.35
N ASP A 46 -13.39 -1.33 1.33
CA ASP A 46 -12.44 -0.46 2.00
C ASP A 46 -11.32 -1.24 2.70
N THR A 47 -11.62 -2.40 3.29
CA THR A 47 -10.60 -3.30 3.88
C THR A 47 -9.55 -3.74 2.86
N LEU A 48 -9.98 -4.15 1.66
CA LEU A 48 -9.06 -4.59 0.60
C LEU A 48 -8.20 -3.41 0.11
N ARG A 49 -8.81 -2.23 0.02
CA ARG A 49 -8.11 -1.00 -0.35
C ARG A 49 -7.04 -0.66 0.69
N GLU A 50 -7.36 -0.78 1.97
CA GLU A 50 -6.43 -0.55 3.07
C GLU A 50 -5.27 -1.55 3.06
N GLU A 51 -5.54 -2.84 2.84
CA GLU A 51 -4.50 -3.87 2.70
C GLU A 51 -3.52 -3.51 1.57
N PHE A 52 -4.04 -3.17 0.39
CA PHE A 52 -3.21 -2.73 -0.73
C PHE A 52 -2.33 -1.53 -0.36
N TRP A 53 -2.92 -0.49 0.24
CA TRP A 53 -2.16 0.70 0.62
C TRP A 53 -1.16 0.43 1.74
N SER A 54 -1.40 -0.53 2.62
CA SER A 54 -0.44 -0.94 3.65
C SER A 54 0.84 -1.47 3.02
N ILE A 55 0.74 -2.29 1.97
CA ILE A 55 1.87 -2.84 1.22
C ILE A 55 2.63 -1.73 0.49
N VAL A 56 1.92 -0.88 -0.26
CA VAL A 56 2.55 0.17 -1.08
C VAL A 56 3.24 1.23 -0.23
N LYS A 57 2.64 1.60 0.91
CA LYS A 57 3.16 2.63 1.81
C LYS A 57 4.25 2.12 2.76
N ASP A 58 4.43 0.81 2.88
CA ASP A 58 5.47 0.22 3.72
C ASP A 58 6.85 0.73 3.28
N ARG A 59 7.52 1.49 4.15
CA ARG A 59 8.83 2.07 3.82
C ARG A 59 9.99 1.11 4.09
N THR A 60 9.71 -0.02 4.71
CA THR A 60 10.71 -1.05 5.05
C THR A 60 11.00 -1.97 3.87
N LEU A 61 10.08 -2.05 2.90
CA LEU A 61 10.19 -2.91 1.72
C LEU A 61 10.88 -2.21 0.55
N GLN A 62 11.70 -2.97 -0.17
CA GLN A 62 12.25 -2.55 -1.45
C GLN A 62 11.17 -2.50 -2.53
N PRO A 63 11.34 -1.68 -3.59
CA PRO A 63 10.36 -1.58 -4.67
C PRO A 63 10.01 -2.92 -5.33
N SER A 64 10.98 -3.82 -5.50
CA SER A 64 10.76 -5.17 -6.05
C SER A 64 9.92 -6.04 -5.11
N GLU A 65 10.16 -5.96 -3.80
CA GLU A 65 9.40 -6.69 -2.78
C GLU A 65 7.96 -6.18 -2.67
N LYS A 66 7.76 -4.87 -2.78
CA LYS A 66 6.43 -4.27 -2.86
C LYS A 66 5.65 -4.80 -4.04
N ARG A 67 6.28 -4.81 -5.23
CA ARG A 67 5.68 -5.36 -6.45
C ARG A 67 5.26 -6.82 -6.25
N ALA A 68 6.16 -7.65 -5.72
CA ALA A 68 5.85 -9.06 -5.44
C ALA A 68 4.63 -9.21 -4.51
N LYS A 69 4.61 -8.49 -3.39
CA LYS A 69 3.48 -8.53 -2.44
C LYS A 69 2.17 -8.01 -3.02
N VAL A 70 2.22 -6.99 -3.89
CA VAL A 70 1.02 -6.49 -4.59
C VAL A 70 0.48 -7.54 -5.57
N LEU A 71 1.34 -8.26 -6.29
CA LEU A 71 0.94 -9.34 -7.19
C LEU A 71 0.35 -10.53 -6.42
N GLU A 72 0.99 -10.95 -5.32
CA GLU A 72 0.46 -11.99 -4.43
C GLU A 72 -0.90 -11.60 -3.84
N TRP A 73 -1.05 -10.34 -3.41
CA TRP A 73 -2.31 -9.78 -2.95
C TRP A 73 -3.37 -9.83 -4.07
N GLY A 74 -2.99 -9.48 -5.31
CA GLY A 74 -3.87 -9.57 -6.47
C GLY A 74 -4.33 -11.00 -6.75
N GLU A 75 -3.41 -11.96 -6.73
CA GLU A 75 -3.71 -13.38 -6.90
C GLU A 75 -4.69 -13.89 -5.83
N LYS A 76 -4.45 -13.55 -4.56
CA LYS A 76 -5.30 -13.95 -3.42
C LYS A 76 -6.77 -13.54 -3.60
N TYR A 77 -7.03 -12.40 -4.23
CA TYR A 77 -8.37 -11.85 -4.40
C TYR A 77 -8.89 -11.93 -5.84
N GLY A 78 -8.19 -12.61 -6.75
CA GLY A 78 -8.60 -12.76 -8.15
C GLY A 78 -8.49 -11.48 -9.00
N LEU A 79 -7.64 -10.54 -8.60
CA LEU A 79 -7.38 -9.25 -9.25
C LEU A 79 -6.04 -9.23 -9.99
N GLN A 80 -5.51 -10.41 -10.34
CA GLN A 80 -4.15 -10.57 -10.87
C GLN A 80 -3.90 -9.68 -12.09
N LYS A 81 -4.88 -9.61 -13.00
CA LYS A 81 -4.79 -8.80 -14.22
C LYS A 81 -4.68 -7.30 -13.88
N GLU A 82 -5.56 -6.81 -13.02
CA GLU A 82 -5.61 -5.40 -12.61
C GLU A 82 -4.35 -5.00 -11.82
N THR A 83 -3.85 -5.88 -10.96
CA THR A 83 -2.60 -5.65 -10.22
C THR A 83 -1.39 -5.64 -11.15
N GLN A 84 -1.34 -6.54 -12.14
CA GLN A 84 -0.24 -6.58 -13.10
C GLN A 84 -0.23 -5.32 -13.96
N GLU A 85 -1.37 -4.93 -14.52
CA GLU A 85 -1.51 -3.70 -15.30
C GLU A 85 -1.12 -2.46 -14.50
N HIS A 86 -1.44 -2.43 -13.20
CA HIS A 86 -1.03 -1.34 -12.33
C HIS A 86 0.48 -1.29 -12.12
N GLU A 87 1.10 -2.41 -11.78
CA GLU A 87 2.56 -2.48 -11.58
C GLU A 87 3.32 -2.11 -12.85
N ASP A 88 2.83 -2.51 -14.03
CA ASP A 88 3.43 -2.14 -15.31
C ASP A 88 3.29 -0.63 -15.59
N ARG A 89 2.14 -0.02 -15.25
CA ARG A 89 1.97 1.45 -15.33
C ARG A 89 2.87 2.20 -14.36
N VAL A 90 3.05 1.68 -13.14
CA VAL A 90 3.95 2.26 -12.15
C VAL A 90 5.40 2.18 -12.64
N ALA A 91 5.82 1.02 -13.17
CA ALA A 91 7.14 0.84 -13.74
C ALA A 91 7.40 1.80 -14.92
N ALA A 92 6.43 1.94 -15.83
CA ALA A 92 6.52 2.88 -16.95
C ALA A 92 6.63 4.34 -16.48
N TRP A 93 5.87 4.72 -15.45
CA TRP A 93 5.93 6.06 -14.85
C TRP A 93 7.31 6.36 -14.25
N TRP A 94 7.90 5.41 -13.52
CA TRP A 94 9.27 5.55 -13.00
C TRP A 94 10.32 5.58 -14.10
N ALA A 95 10.15 4.80 -15.17
CA ALA A 95 11.05 4.81 -16.31
C ALA A 95 11.04 6.16 -17.03
N ALA A 96 9.86 6.70 -17.35
CA ALA A 96 9.71 8.01 -18.00
C ALA A 96 10.28 9.15 -17.14
N ARG A 97 10.14 9.06 -15.82
CA ARG A 97 10.71 10.05 -14.91
C ARG A 97 12.24 10.05 -14.92
N LYS A 98 12.87 8.87 -14.89
CA LYS A 98 14.34 8.76 -14.96
C LYS A 98 14.88 9.40 -16.23
N GLU A 99 14.19 9.21 -17.35
CA GLU A 99 14.53 9.82 -18.64
C GLU A 99 14.42 11.36 -18.60
N SER A 100 13.35 11.90 -18.02
CA SER A 100 13.16 13.36 -17.89
C SER A 100 14.17 14.04 -16.95
N THR A 101 14.79 13.31 -16.04
CA THR A 101 15.81 13.83 -15.12
C THR A 101 17.24 13.68 -15.65
N ALA A 102 17.43 13.04 -16.80
CA ALA A 102 18.73 12.99 -17.47
C ALA A 102 19.03 14.34 -18.15
N PRO A 103 20.23 14.92 -17.98
CA PRO A 103 20.60 16.16 -18.68
C PRO A 103 20.62 15.92 -20.20
N PRO A 104 20.20 16.91 -21.03
CA PRO A 104 20.28 16.77 -22.48
C PRO A 104 21.74 16.55 -22.92
N VAL A 105 21.93 15.57 -23.81
CA VAL A 105 23.23 15.20 -24.41
C VAL A 105 23.70 16.28 -25.38
#